data_AF-A0A7W8QC01-F1
#
_entry.id   AF-A0A7W8QC01-F1
#
_cell.length_a   1.000
_cell.length_b   1.000
_cell.length_c   1.000
_cell.angle_alpha   90.00
_cell.angle_beta   90.00
_cell.angle_gamma   90.00
#
_symmetry.space_group_name_H-M   'P 1'
#
loop_
_entity.id
_entity.type
_entity.pdbx_description
1 polymer ?
#
loop_
_entity_poly.entity_id
_entity_poly.type
_entity_poly.pdbx_seq_one_letter_code
_entity_poly.pdbx_strand_id
1 'polypeptide(L)'
;MRVRDLLSQLALADPNAEVVFLDEHADAEEADVLRVVDIRQEFWTHESGECDGRRYEAVYPCKPAERESSGYASVLAERVQVVVLSAGPTNLRYL
;
A
#
# COMPACT_ATOMS: atom_id res chain seq x y z
N MET A 1 -4.53 -7.09 1.96
CA MET A 1 -5.49 -7.75 1.03
C MET A 1 -4.74 -8.18 -0.23
N ARG A 2 -5.01 -9.35 -0.84
CA ARG A 2 -4.42 -9.71 -2.16
C ARG A 2 -5.35 -9.24 -3.29
N VAL A 3 -4.79 -9.02 -4.49
CA VAL A 3 -5.55 -8.56 -5.68
C VAL A 3 -6.75 -9.48 -5.99
N ARG A 4 -6.56 -10.80 -5.90
CA ARG A 4 -7.64 -11.78 -6.16
C ARG A 4 -8.85 -11.58 -5.25
N ASP A 5 -8.60 -11.21 -3.99
CA ASP A 5 -9.64 -11.06 -2.98
C ASP A 5 -10.42 -9.76 -3.26
N LEU A 6 -9.70 -8.69 -3.60
CA LEU A 6 -10.30 -7.42 -4.01
C LEU A 6 -11.19 -7.59 -5.25
N LEU A 7 -10.68 -8.25 -6.29
CA LEU A 7 -11.46 -8.52 -7.51
C LEU A 7 -12.71 -9.34 -7.23
N SER A 8 -12.62 -10.32 -6.33
CA SER A 8 -13.77 -11.15 -5.94
C SER A 8 -14.86 -10.34 -5.24
N GLN A 9 -14.47 -9.34 -4.43
CA GLN A 9 -15.42 -8.45 -3.77
C GLN A 9 -16.04 -7.45 -4.75
N LEU A 10 -15.22 -6.86 -5.63
CA LEU A 10 -15.68 -5.90 -6.63
C LEU A 10 -16.56 -6.54 -7.72
N ALA A 11 -16.43 -7.85 -7.97
CA ALA A 11 -17.25 -8.56 -8.94
C ALA A 11 -18.77 -8.49 -8.64
N LEU A 12 -19.16 -8.15 -7.41
CA LEU A 12 -20.55 -7.99 -6.99
C LEU A 12 -21.06 -6.54 -7.05
N ALA A 13 -20.17 -5.57 -7.27
CA ALA A 13 -20.51 -4.16 -7.29
C ALA A 13 -21.17 -3.75 -8.63
N ASP A 14 -21.92 -2.64 -8.62
CA ASP A 14 -22.36 -2.01 -9.87
C ASP A 14 -21.12 -1.57 -10.68
N PRO A 15 -20.96 -2.02 -11.94
CA PRO A 15 -19.81 -1.66 -12.76
C PRO A 15 -19.68 -0.16 -13.06
N ASN A 16 -20.71 0.64 -12.79
CA ASN A 16 -20.71 2.09 -12.97
C ASN A 16 -20.52 2.88 -11.65
N ALA A 17 -20.36 2.22 -10.51
CA ALA A 17 -20.13 2.89 -9.23
C ALA A 17 -18.73 3.51 -9.17
N GLU A 18 -18.62 4.64 -8.46
CA GLU A 18 -17.31 5.21 -8.11
C GLU A 18 -16.65 4.41 -6.98
N VAL A 19 -15.35 4.18 -7.11
CA VAL A 19 -14.54 3.59 -6.05
C VAL A 19 -13.88 4.73 -5.28
N VAL A 20 -14.12 4.78 -3.97
CA VAL A 20 -13.52 5.77 -3.07
C VAL A 20 -12.52 5.12 -2.12
N PHE A 21 -11.48 5.86 -1.75
CA PHE A 21 -10.50 5.51 -0.73
C PHE A 21 -10.71 6.36 0.52
N LEU A 22 -10.62 5.72 1.68
CA LEU A 22 -10.69 6.34 3.00
C LEU A 22 -9.45 5.88 3.76
N ASP A 23 -8.67 6.84 4.24
CA ASP A 23 -7.49 6.54 5.05
C ASP A 23 -7.88 6.16 6.49
N GLU A 24 -6.92 5.68 7.26
CA GLU A 24 -7.15 5.37 8.67
C GLU A 24 -7.65 6.62 9.42
N HIS A 25 -8.76 6.44 10.15
CA HIS A 25 -9.48 7.50 10.88
C HIS A 25 -10.18 8.58 10.04
N ALA A 26 -10.15 8.48 8.71
CA ALA A 26 -10.90 9.39 7.83
C ALA A 26 -12.41 9.18 7.97
N ASP A 27 -13.17 10.27 7.90
CA ASP A 27 -14.64 10.20 7.79
C ASP A 27 -15.11 10.20 6.32
N ALA A 28 -16.41 10.00 6.10
CA ALA A 28 -16.96 9.91 4.75
C ALA A 28 -16.81 11.20 3.92
N GLU A 29 -16.62 12.36 4.56
CA GLU A 29 -16.41 13.64 3.88
C GLU A 29 -14.96 13.79 3.38
N GLU A 30 -14.04 13.03 3.95
CA GLU A 30 -12.62 12.95 3.57
C GLU A 30 -12.35 11.84 2.54
N ALA A 31 -13.40 11.19 2.02
CA ALA A 31 -13.26 10.15 1.01
C ALA A 31 -12.78 10.72 -0.33
N ASP A 32 -11.73 10.12 -0.88
CA ASP A 32 -11.19 10.49 -2.19
C ASP A 32 -11.59 9.48 -3.28
N VAL A 33 -12.08 9.98 -4.41
CA VAL A 33 -12.33 9.11 -5.58
C VAL A 33 -11.01 8.58 -6.12
N LEU A 34 -10.92 7.27 -6.28
CA LEU A 34 -9.76 6.61 -6.86
C LEU A 34 -9.66 6.94 -8.36
N ARG A 35 -8.53 7.52 -8.78
CA ARG A 35 -8.31 7.99 -10.16
C ARG A 35 -7.26 7.17 -10.92
N VAL A 36 -6.31 6.58 -10.22
CA VAL A 36 -5.17 5.89 -10.83
C VAL A 36 -4.99 4.52 -10.20
N VAL A 37 -4.84 3.51 -11.06
CA VAL A 37 -4.39 2.17 -10.72
C VAL A 37 -3.07 1.94 -11.44
N ASP A 38 -1.99 1.78 -10.68
CA ASP A 38 -0.66 1.49 -11.21
C ASP A 38 -0.29 0.04 -10.89
N ILE A 39 -0.24 -0.80 -11.94
CA ILE A 39 0.14 -2.22 -11.82
C ILE A 39 1.59 -2.34 -12.25
N ARG A 40 2.47 -2.55 -11.27
CA ARG A 40 3.91 -2.70 -11.50
C ARG A 40 4.31 -4.16 -11.61
N GLN A 41 5.27 -4.44 -12.47
CA GLN A 41 5.88 -5.77 -12.55
C GLN A 41 7.04 -5.91 -11.54
N GLU A 42 7.60 -4.78 -11.10
CA GLU A 42 8.67 -4.72 -10.13
C GLU A 42 8.18 -5.11 -8.73
N PHE A 43 9.00 -5.89 -8.03
CA PHE A 43 8.76 -6.18 -6.62
C PHE A 43 9.05 -4.94 -5.77
N TRP A 44 8.23 -4.73 -4.74
CA TRP A 44 8.46 -3.77 -3.66
C TRP A 44 8.96 -4.51 -2.43
N THR A 45 9.53 -3.76 -1.49
CA THR A 45 9.85 -4.29 -0.17
C THR A 45 8.64 -4.11 0.73
N HIS A 46 8.22 -5.20 1.36
CA HIS A 46 7.31 -5.18 2.49
C HIS A 46 8.14 -5.46 3.74
N GLU A 47 8.19 -4.47 4.63
CA GLU A 47 8.97 -4.47 5.86
C GLU A 47 8.01 -4.40 7.04
N SER A 48 8.24 -5.25 8.04
CA SER A 48 7.50 -5.21 9.29
C SER A 48 8.45 -5.45 10.46
N GLY A 49 8.10 -4.92 11.63
CA GLY A 49 8.92 -5.08 12.82
C GLY A 49 8.46 -4.20 13.94
N GLU A 50 9.38 -3.90 14.85
CA GLU A 50 9.17 -2.98 15.96
C GLU A 50 10.13 -1.80 15.85
N CYS A 51 9.64 -0.58 16.10
CA CYS A 51 10.41 0.64 16.22
C CYS A 51 9.99 1.34 17.51
N ASP A 52 10.92 1.56 18.44
CA ASP A 52 10.69 2.22 19.73
C ASP A 52 9.51 1.64 20.53
N GLY A 53 9.41 0.30 20.58
CA GLY A 53 8.34 -0.38 21.31
C GLY A 53 7.03 -0.53 20.52
N ARG A 54 6.94 0.00 19.29
CA ARG A 54 5.71 0.00 18.48
C ARG A 54 5.87 -0.83 17.22
N ARG A 55 4.86 -1.65 16.93
CA ARG A 55 4.81 -2.38 15.67
C ARG A 55 4.62 -1.42 14.50
N TYR A 56 5.30 -1.70 13.40
CA TYR A 56 5.13 -0.98 12.15
C TYR A 56 5.10 -1.95 10.96
N GLU A 57 4.49 -1.48 9.88
CA GLU A 57 4.47 -2.11 8.57
C GLU A 57 4.71 -1.02 7.52
N ALA A 58 5.56 -1.29 6.54
CA ALA A 58 5.88 -0.35 5.48
C ALA A 58 6.04 -1.09 4.15
N VAL A 59 5.51 -0.49 3.08
CA VAL A 59 5.64 -1.01 1.72
C VAL A 59 6.22 0.08 0.83
N TYR A 60 7.40 -0.16 0.27
CA TYR A 60 8.13 0.86 -0.49
C TYR A 60 8.86 0.28 -1.72
N PRO A 61 9.01 1.08 -2.79
CA PRO A 61 9.84 0.69 -3.91
C PRO A 61 11.31 0.66 -3.48
N CYS A 62 12.12 -0.18 -4.11
CA CYS A 62 13.55 -0.44 -3.81
C CYS A 62 13.83 -1.55 -2.79
N LYS A 63 15.12 -1.91 -2.66
CA LYS A 63 15.61 -2.95 -1.74
C LYS A 63 15.44 -2.52 -0.27
N PRO A 64 15.34 -3.47 0.67
CA PRO A 64 15.25 -3.15 2.09
C PRO A 64 16.42 -2.25 2.53
N ALA A 65 16.11 -1.21 3.30
CA ALA A 65 17.15 -0.38 3.90
C ALA A 65 17.84 -1.14 5.03
N GLU A 66 19.15 -0.99 5.18
CA GLU A 66 19.86 -1.48 6.37
C GLU A 66 19.46 -0.61 7.56
N ARG A 67 18.72 -1.19 8.51
CA ARG A 67 18.28 -0.51 9.74
C ARG A 67 19.36 -0.70 10.82
N GLU A 68 20.39 0.14 10.81
CA GLU A 68 21.51 0.08 11.78
C GLU A 68 21.25 0.84 13.09
N SER A 69 20.08 1.44 13.27
CA SER A 69 19.79 2.36 14.38
C SER A 69 19.18 1.68 15.62
N SER A 70 19.57 2.18 16.80
CA SER A 70 19.00 1.81 18.09
C SER A 70 17.52 2.19 18.14
N GLY A 71 16.64 1.20 18.06
CA GLY A 71 15.18 1.41 18.10
C GLY A 71 14.43 0.38 17.28
N TYR A 72 15.06 -0.13 16.21
CA TYR A 72 14.50 -1.19 15.38
C TYR A 72 14.80 -2.58 15.94
N ALA A 73 13.77 -3.42 16.05
CA ALA A 73 13.89 -4.79 16.50
C ALA A 73 13.01 -5.72 15.66
N SER A 74 13.46 -6.97 15.51
CA SER A 74 12.72 -8.04 14.82
C SER A 74 12.24 -7.65 13.42
N VAL A 75 13.06 -6.90 12.68
CA VAL A 75 12.72 -6.44 11.34
C VAL A 75 12.76 -7.61 10.36
N LEU A 76 11.63 -7.84 9.70
CA LEU A 76 11.49 -8.78 8.60
C LEU A 76 11.20 -8.00 7.32
N ALA A 77 11.90 -8.37 6.26
CA ALA A 77 11.69 -7.79 4.94
C ALA A 77 11.50 -8.89 3.90
N GLU A 78 10.46 -8.74 3.08
CA GLU A 78 10.19 -9.63 1.95
C GLU A 78 9.92 -8.82 0.67
N ARG A 79 10.08 -9.49 -0.47
CA ARG A 79 9.84 -8.90 -1.79
C ARG A 79 8.44 -9.29 -2.25
N VAL A 80 7.58 -8.29 -2.49
CA VAL A 80 6.17 -8.52 -2.83
C VAL A 80 5.78 -7.80 -4.13
N GLN A 81 4.86 -8.39 -4.89
CA GLN A 81 4.17 -7.68 -5.97
C GLN A 81 3.06 -6.82 -5.39
N VAL A 82 2.90 -5.61 -5.92
CA VAL A 82 1.94 -4.63 -5.43
C VAL A 82 1.12 -4.05 -6.57
N VAL A 83 -0.09 -3.59 -6.24
CA VAL A 83 -0.89 -2.72 -7.08
C VAL A 83 -1.08 -1.44 -6.28
N VAL A 84 -0.73 -0.31 -6.87
CA VAL A 84 -0.86 1.00 -6.21
C VAL A 84 -2.12 1.69 -6.67
N LEU A 85 -2.90 2.16 -5.71
CA LEU A 85 -4.14 2.87 -5.90
C LEU A 85 -3.93 4.32 -5.46
N SER A 86 -4.38 5.29 -6.25
CA SER A 86 -4.22 6.70 -5.91
C SER A 86 -5.45 7.52 -6.29
N ALA A 87 -5.78 8.45 -5.42
CA ALA A 87 -6.79 9.50 -5.62
C ALA A 87 -6.39 10.55 -6.67
N GLY A 88 -5.12 10.59 -7.08
CA GLY A 88 -4.62 11.60 -8.00
C GLY A 88 -3.32 11.21 -8.72
N PRO A 89 -2.75 12.16 -9.49
CA PRO A 89 -1.47 11.96 -10.15
C PRO A 89 -0.36 11.61 -9.16
N THR A 90 0.49 10.66 -9.52
CA THR A 90 1.62 10.23 -8.70
C THR A 90 2.93 10.42 -9.45
N ASN A 91 4.02 10.61 -8.71
CA ASN A 91 5.38 10.62 -9.24
C ASN A 91 5.96 9.20 -9.39
N LEU A 92 5.13 8.15 -9.21
CA LEU A 92 5.61 6.77 -9.22
C LEU A 92 6.31 6.42 -10.55
N ARG A 93 5.91 7.02 -11.68
CA ARG A 93 6.55 6.80 -12.99
C ARG A 93 8.06 7.11 -13.04
N TYR A 94 8.58 7.82 -12.04
CA TYR A 94 10.00 8.20 -11.92
C TYR A 94 10.78 7.33 -10.92
N LEU A 95 10.14 6.30 -10.35
CA LEU A 95 10.72 5.34 -9.39
C LEU A 95 11.09 4.03 -10.08
#